data_AF-A0A851LWP7-F1
#
_entry.id   AF-A0A851LWP7-F1
#
_cell.length_a   1.000
_cell.length_b   1.000
_cell.length_c   1.000
_cell.angle_alpha   90.00
_cell.angle_beta   90.00
_cell.angle_gamma   90.00
#
_symmetry.space_group_name_H-M   'P 1'
#
loop_
_entity.id
_entity.type
_entity.pdbx_description
1 polymer ?
#
loop_
_entity_poly.entity_id
_entity_poly.type
_entity_poly.pdbx_seq_one_letter_code
_entity_poly.pdbx_strand_id
1 'polypeptide(L)' 'CTLCERRFFSSSEFVQHRCDPAREKPLKCPDCDKRFKYASDLQRHRRVHTGEKPYKCPSCEKAF' A
#
# COMPACT_ATOMS: atom_id res chain seq x y z
N CYS A 1 10.35 -14.43 3.85
CA CYS A 1 10.88 -13.04 3.86
C CYS A 1 9.87 -12.15 4.56
N THR A 2 10.27 -11.47 5.63
CA THR A 2 9.39 -10.57 6.41
C THR A 2 9.06 -9.27 5.68
N LEU A 3 9.83 -8.93 4.64
CA LEU A 3 9.66 -7.72 3.85
C LEU A 3 8.69 -7.89 2.67
N CYS A 4 8.75 -9.03 1.97
CA CYS A 4 7.88 -9.33 0.82
C CYS A 4 6.92 -10.53 1.01
N GLU A 5 6.79 -11.02 2.25
CA GLU A 5 5.84 -12.07 2.67
C GLU A 5 5.94 -13.42 1.92
N ARG A 6 6.98 -13.60 1.10
CA ARG A 6 7.25 -14.82 0.36
C ARG A 6 7.74 -15.93 1.29
N ARG A 7 7.12 -17.11 1.19
CA ARG A 7 7.52 -18.34 1.89
C ARG A 7 8.56 -19.11 1.06
N PHE A 8 9.49 -19.78 1.74
CA PHE A 8 10.53 -20.62 1.16
C PHE A 8 10.45 -21.99 1.82
N PHE A 9 10.75 -23.04 1.07
CA PHE A 9 10.70 -24.42 1.58
C PHE A 9 12.10 -24.95 1.94
N SER A 10 13.16 -24.25 1.51
CA SER A 10 14.55 -24.56 1.83
C SER A 10 15.33 -23.32 2.29
N SER A 11 16.34 -23.54 3.15
CA SER A 11 17.24 -22.50 3.63
C SER A 11 18.09 -21.89 2.51
N SER A 12 18.52 -22.68 1.53
CA SER A 12 19.30 -22.20 0.38
C SER A 12 18.51 -21.21 -0.48
N GLU A 13 17.22 -21.45 -0.69
CA GLU A 13 16.34 -20.54 -1.42
C GLU A 13 16.14 -19.21 -0.69
N PHE A 14 16.07 -19.27 0.65
CA PHE A 14 15.98 -18.07 1.47
C PHE A 14 17.28 -17.25 1.47
N VAL A 15 18.45 -17.90 1.49
CA VAL A 15 19.74 -17.20 1.42
C VAL A 15 19.98 -16.56 0.05
N GLN A 16 19.55 -17.21 -1.03
CA GLN A 16 19.63 -16.66 -2.39
C GLN A 16 18.52 -15.66 -2.70
N HIS A 17 17.50 -15.56 -1.85
CA HIS A 17 16.40 -14.62 -2.04
C HIS A 17 16.90 -13.19 -1.93
N ARG A 18 16.91 -12.49 -3.07
CA ARG A 18 17.02 -11.04 -3.12
C ARG A 18 15.65 -10.43 -3.12
N CYS A 19 15.36 -9.62 -2.11
CA CYS A 19 14.15 -8.81 -2.09
C CYS A 19 14.38 -7.59 -2.98
N ASP A 20 13.41 -7.30 -3.85
CA ASP A 20 13.46 -6.09 -4.66
C ASP A 20 12.88 -4.93 -3.82
N PRO A 21 13.67 -3.90 -3.45
CA PRO A 21 13.20 -2.79 -2.63
C PRO A 21 12.05 -2.03 -3.29
N ALA A 22 11.93 -2.10 -4.62
CA ALA A 22 10.87 -1.44 -5.36
C ALA A 22 9.52 -2.18 -5.31
N ARG A 23 9.51 -3.47 -4.91
CA ARG A 23 8.28 -4.21 -4.56
C ARG A 23 7.92 -4.12 -3.08
N GLU A 24 8.85 -3.69 -2.24
CA GLU A 24 8.56 -3.46 -0.84
C GLU A 24 7.55 -2.32 -0.71
N LYS A 25 6.49 -2.57 0.04
CA LYS A 25 5.47 -1.60 0.39
C LYS A 25 5.64 -1.26 1.87
N PRO A 26 6.61 -0.40 2.24
CA PRO A 26 6.96 -0.17 3.64
C PRO A 26 5.83 0.55 4.39
N LEU A 27 4.98 1.29 3.70
CA LEU A 27 3.97 2.14 4.31
C LEU A 27 2.68 1.36 4.55
N LYS A 28 2.43 0.99 5.81
CA LYS A 28 1.19 0.32 6.23
C LYS A 28 0.10 1.34 6.53
N CYS A 29 -1.14 1.04 6.17
CA CYS A 29 -2.30 1.81 6.60
C CYS A 29 -2.53 1.62 8.11
N PRO A 30 -2.84 2.68 8.87
CA PRO A 30 -3.16 2.53 10.30
C PRO A 30 -4.54 1.90 10.53
N ASP A 31 -5.46 2.06 9.58
CA ASP A 31 -6.86 1.63 9.69
C ASP A 31 -7.12 0.24 9.08
N CYS A 32 -6.15 -0.35 8.37
CA CYS A 32 -6.22 -1.71 7.80
C CYS A 32 -4.84 -2.30 7.47
N ASP A 33 -4.78 -3.58 7.10
CA ASP A 33 -3.51 -4.25 6.77
C ASP A 33 -2.94 -3.96 5.37
N LYS A 34 -3.52 -3.01 4.62
CA LYS A 34 -3.00 -2.66 3.28
C LYS A 34 -1.69 -1.90 3.38
N ARG A 35 -0.76 -2.25 2.49
CA ARG A 35 0.58 -1.65 2.37
C ARG A 35 0.73 -0.93 1.04
N PHE A 36 1.46 0.17 1.04
CA PHE A 36 1.72 1.04 -0.11
C PHE A 36 3.21 1.30 -0.29
N LYS A 37 3.61 1.50 -1.55
CA LYS A 37 4.99 1.83 -1.91
C LYS A 37 5.28 3.32 -1.68
N TYR A 38 4.32 4.19 -2.01
CA TYR A 38 4.48 5.63 -1.92
C TYR A 38 3.53 6.24 -0.88
N ALA A 39 3.98 7.31 -0.23
CA ALA A 39 3.18 8.00 0.78
C ALA A 39 1.93 8.66 0.18
N SER A 40 2.02 9.14 -1.06
CA SER A 40 0.87 9.68 -1.82
C SER A 40 -0.23 8.64 -2.01
N ASP A 41 0.12 7.38 -2.29
CA ASP A 41 -0.84 6.29 -2.43
C ASP A 41 -1.50 5.94 -1.10
N LEU A 42 -0.72 5.89 -0.01
CA LEU A 42 -1.27 5.68 1.33
C LEU A 42 -2.24 6.82 1.72
N GLN A 43 -1.86 8.08 1.50
CA GLN A 43 -2.71 9.23 1.80
C GLN A 43 -4.01 9.21 0.99
N ARG A 44 -3.93 8.90 -0.32
CA ARG A 44 -5.11 8.72 -1.15
C ARG A 44 -5.98 7.56 -0.66
N HIS A 45 -5.38 6.46 -0.26
CA HIS A 45 -6.10 5.31 0.27
C HIS A 45 -6.84 5.63 1.57
N ARG A 46 -6.26 6.43 2.47
CA ARG A 46 -6.91 6.83 3.73
C ARG A 46 -8.27 7.50 3.52
N ARG A 47 -8.49 8.15 2.37
CA ARG A 47 -9.79 8.74 2.00
C ARG A 47 -10.92 7.70 1.92
N VAL A 48 -10.59 6.43 1.65
CA VAL A 48 -11.56 5.33 1.67
C VAL A 48 -12.10 5.08 3.09
N HIS A 49 -11.29 5.33 4.11
CA HIS A 49 -11.71 5.18 5.52
C HIS A 49 -12.46 6.41 6.02
N THR A 50 -12.01 7.61 5.64
CA THR A 50 -12.65 8.86 6.08
C THR A 50 -13.89 9.25 5.27
N GLY A 51 -14.06 8.66 4.08
CA GLY A 51 -15.09 9.08 3.13
C GLY A 51 -14.87 10.48 2.56
N GLU A 52 -13.67 11.05 2.71
CA GLU A 52 -13.33 12.38 2.20
C GLU A 52 -13.38 12.40 0.67
N LYS A 53 -14.14 13.36 0.14
CA LYS A 53 -14.32 13.56 -1.30
C LYS A 53 -13.91 14.99 -1.68
N PRO A 54 -12.61 15.25 -1.89
CA PRO A 54 -12.10 16.59 -2.08
C PRO A 54 -12.47 17.17 -3.45
N TYR A 55 -12.84 16.35 -4.43
CA TYR A 55 -13.11 16.81 -5.79
C TYR A 55 -14.61 17.02 -5.99
N LYS A 56 -15.04 18.27 -6.03
CA LYS A 56 -16.44 18.61 -6.33
C LYS A 56 -16.58 18.97 -7.81
N CYS A 57 -17.58 18.38 -8.47
CA CYS A 57 -17.96 18.81 -9.81
C CYS A 57 -18.71 20.14 -9.70
N PRO A 58 -18.26 21.23 -10.37
CA PRO A 58 -18.92 22.53 -10.27
C PRO A 58 -20.28 22.59 -10.98
N SER A 59 -20.54 21.68 -11.91
CA SER A 59 -21.79 21.67 -12.69
C SER A 59 -22.92 20.88 -12.03
N CYS A 60 -22.61 19.83 -11.27
CA CYS A 60 -23.62 18.97 -10.63
C CYS A 60 -23.44 18.85 -9.11
N GLU A 61 -22.48 19.59 -8.54
CA GLU A 61 -22.15 19.69 -7.11
C GLU A 61 -21.76 18.37 -6.42
N LYS A 62 -21.72 17.26 -7.16
CA LYS A 62 -21.32 15.94 -6.63
C LYS A 62 -19.84 15.95 -6.23
N ALA A 63 -19.57 15.43 -5.04
CA ALA A 63 -18.22 15.22 -4.52
C ALA A 63 -17.72 13.80 -4.85
N PHE A 64 -16.46 13.70 -5.25
CA PHE A 64 -15.70 12.49 -5.62
C PHE A 64 -14.41 12.37 -4.80
#